data_AF-A0A521GK94-F1
#
_entry.id   AF-A0A521GK94-F1
#
_cell.length_a   1.000
_cell.length_b   1.000
_cell.length_c   1.000
_cell.angle_alpha   90.00
_cell.angle_beta   90.00
_cell.angle_gamma   90.00
#
_symmetry.space_group_name_H-M   'P 1'
#
loop_
_entity.id
_entity.type
_entity.pdbx_description
1 polymer ?
#
loop_
_entity_poly.entity_id
_entity_poly.type
_entity_poly.pdbx_seq_one_letter_code
_entity_poly.pdbx_strand_id
1 'polypeptide(L)' 'KSHFKERDIEQMLRLMHRFTEFFPEHKGKKLYGIMAYVDGSDETRQMALDSGLYVAHIHDDLFDLDTTTPFTPRDFSQPA' A
#
# COMPACT_ATOMS: atom_id res chain seq x y z
N LYS A 1 0.56 1.37 20.32
CA LYS A 1 0.06 2.01 19.09
C LYS A 1 1.06 1.71 17.99
N SER A 2 0.62 1.16 16.87
CA SER A 2 1.52 0.79 15.78
C SER A 2 1.90 2.06 15.03
N HIS A 3 3.14 2.51 15.17
CA HIS A 3 3.64 3.63 14.38
C HIS A 3 3.95 3.10 12.98
N PHE A 4 3.29 3.65 11.97
CA PHE A 4 3.55 3.34 10.57
C PHE A 4 4.99 3.72 10.22
N LYS A 5 5.81 2.74 9.81
CA LYS A 5 7.24 2.92 9.49
C LYS A 5 7.57 2.40 8.10
N GLU A 6 8.69 2.87 7.55
CA GLU A 6 9.27 2.40 6.29
C GLU A 6 9.36 0.87 6.18
N ARG A 7 9.76 0.19 7.27
CA ARG A 7 9.85 -1.28 7.32
C ARG A 7 8.51 -1.97 7.00
N ASP A 8 7.39 -1.35 7.36
CA ASP A 8 6.05 -1.89 7.13
C ASP A 8 5.71 -1.80 5.63
N ILE A 9 6.11 -0.71 4.97
CA ILE A 9 5.99 -0.54 3.51
C ILE A 9 6.80 -1.61 2.79
N GLU A 10 8.07 -1.79 3.15
CA GLU A 10 8.90 -2.81 2.53
C GLU A 10 8.32 -4.22 2.70
N GLN A 11 7.78 -4.52 3.89
CA GLN A 11 7.13 -5.80 4.15
C GLN A 11 5.92 -5.97 3.25
N MET A 12 5.08 -4.95 3.12
CA MET A 12 3.92 -4.97 2.22
C MET A 12 4.35 -5.21 0.77
N LEU A 13 5.37 -4.51 0.28
CA LEU A 13 5.87 -4.70 -1.09
C LEU A 13 6.35 -6.13 -1.35
N ARG A 14 7.06 -6.73 -0.38
CA ARG A 14 7.48 -8.15 -0.45
C ARG A 14 6.29 -9.11 -0.47
N LEU A 15 5.25 -8.82 0.31
CA LEU A 15 4.02 -9.63 0.33
C LEU A 15 3.26 -9.51 -1.00
N MET A 16 3.14 -8.31 -1.57
CA MET A 16 2.50 -8.09 -2.86
C MET A 16 3.21 -8.84 -3.99
N HIS A 17 4.54 -8.84 -4.00
CA HIS A 17 5.31 -9.57 -5.01
C HIS A 17 5.07 -11.09 -4.96
N ARG A 18 4.91 -11.65 -3.76
CA ARG A 18 4.73 -13.09 -3.54
C ARG A 18 3.27 -13.52 -3.42
N PHE A 19 2.34 -12.58 -3.43
CA PHE A 19 0.92 -12.84 -3.18
C PHE A 19 0.37 -13.92 -4.12
N THR A 20 0.69 -13.84 -5.41
CA THR A 20 0.21 -14.81 -6.41
C THR A 20 0.93 -16.16 -6.37
N GLU A 21 2.04 -16.28 -5.62
CA GLU A 21 2.66 -17.58 -5.30
C GLU A 21 1.79 -18.35 -4.29
N PHE A 22 1.27 -17.65 -3.28
CA PHE A 22 0.41 -18.22 -2.25
C PHE A 22 -1.06 -18.34 -2.69
N PHE A 23 -1.52 -17.44 -3.57
CA PHE A 23 -2.88 -17.37 -4.07
C PHE A 23 -2.91 -17.41 -5.61
N PRO A 24 -2.57 -18.56 -6.22
CA PRO A 24 -2.45 -18.69 -7.67
C PRO A 24 -3.77 -18.43 -8.44
N GLU A 25 -4.92 -18.58 -7.80
CA GLU A 25 -6.25 -18.28 -8.35
C GLU A 25 -6.48 -16.80 -8.66
N HIS A 26 -5.60 -15.92 -8.17
CA HIS A 26 -5.59 -14.50 -8.49
C HIS A 26 -4.60 -14.12 -9.59
N LYS A 27 -3.86 -15.08 -10.16
CA LYS A 27 -2.97 -14.82 -11.31
C LYS A 27 -3.75 -14.23 -12.49
N GLY A 28 -3.19 -13.20 -13.12
CA GLY A 28 -3.79 -12.49 -14.24
C GLY A 28 -4.84 -11.44 -13.87
N LYS A 29 -5.17 -11.28 -12.58
CA LYS A 29 -5.95 -10.14 -12.08
C LYS A 29 -4.98 -9.02 -11.70
N LYS A 30 -5.40 -7.77 -11.90
CA LYS A 30 -4.66 -6.61 -11.40
C LYS A 30 -4.56 -6.68 -9.87
N LEU A 31 -3.36 -6.40 -9.34
CA LEU A 31 -3.10 -6.45 -7.91
C LEU A 31 -2.61 -5.08 -7.45
N TYR A 32 -3.37 -4.46 -6.55
CA TYR A 32 -3.02 -3.18 -5.95
C TYR A 32 -2.93 -3.34 -4.44
N GLY A 33 -1.98 -2.62 -3.83
CA GLY A 33 -1.80 -2.60 -2.38
C GLY A 33 -2.35 -1.32 -1.76
N ILE A 34 -2.85 -1.42 -0.52
CA ILE A 34 -3.27 -0.28 0.29
C ILE A 34 -2.67 -0.37 1.70
N MET A 35 -2.12 0.74 2.18
CA MET A 35 -1.63 0.91 3.55
C MET A 35 -2.62 1.76 4.34
N ALA A 36 -3.22 1.16 5.36
CA ALA A 36 -4.08 1.88 6.28
C ALA A 36 -3.32 2.23 7.57
N TYR A 37 -3.42 3.47 8.04
CA TYR A 37 -2.75 3.93 9.26
C TYR A 37 -3.67 4.83 10.09
N VAL A 38 -3.47 4.83 11.42
CA VAL A 38 -4.16 5.72 12.37
C VAL A 38 -3.27 6.91 12.73
N ASP A 39 -1.97 6.64 12.93
CA ASP A 39 -0.96 7.62 13.31
C ASP A 39 0.34 7.31 12.55
N GLY A 40 0.87 8.30 11.84
CA GLY A 40 2.00 8.18 10.92
C GLY A 40 2.50 9.55 10.48
N SER A 41 3.79 9.64 10.15
CA SER A 41 4.36 10.87 9.60
C SER A 41 3.98 11.05 8.12
N ASP A 42 3.93 12.32 7.68
CA ASP A 42 3.74 12.65 6.27
C ASP A 42 4.83 12.05 5.37
N GLU A 43 6.04 11.87 5.91
CA GLU A 43 7.14 11.20 5.22
C GLU A 43 6.82 9.74 4.89
N THR A 44 6.40 8.94 5.88
CA THR A 44 6.06 7.53 5.65
C THR A 44 4.85 7.40 4.73
N ARG A 45 3.87 8.31 4.86
CA ARG A 45 2.73 8.43 3.94
C ARG A 45 3.20 8.65 2.50
N GLN A 46 4.08 9.62 2.27
CA GLN A 46 4.62 9.91 0.94
C GLN A 46 5.41 8.73 0.38
N MET A 47 6.23 8.07 1.20
CA MET A 47 6.98 6.88 0.77
C MET A 47 6.08 5.75 0.29
N ALA A 48 4.92 5.56 0.93
CA ALA A 48 3.96 4.54 0.50
C ALA A 48 3.31 4.91 -0.84
N LEU A 49 2.93 6.17 -1.03
CA LEU A 49 2.43 6.68 -2.30
C LEU A 49 3.46 6.55 -3.42
N ASP A 50 4.72 6.92 -3.16
CA ASP A 50 5.83 6.82 -4.11
C ASP A 50 6.13 5.37 -4.50
N SER A 51 5.87 4.44 -3.57
CA SER A 51 5.95 2.99 -3.82
C SER A 51 4.78 2.44 -4.66
N GLY A 52 3.81 3.31 -5.00
CA GLY A 52 2.60 2.97 -5.76
C GLY A 52 1.53 2.26 -4.93
N LEU A 53 1.60 2.36 -3.58
CA LEU A 53 0.57 1.87 -2.69
C LEU A 53 -0.47 2.97 -2.46
N TYR A 54 -1.74 2.59 -2.46
CA TYR A 54 -2.77 3.47 -1.90
C TYR A 54 -2.50 3.69 -0.41
N VAL A 55 -2.83 4.86 0.09
CA VAL A 55 -2.71 5.18 1.49
C VAL A 55 -4.08 5.59 2.03
N ALA A 56 -4.45 5.03 3.17
CA ALA A 56 -5.70 5.33 3.84
C ALA A 56 -5.45 5.79 5.27
N HIS A 57 -5.98 6.95 5.61
CA HIS A 57 -5.96 7.45 6.97
C HIS A 57 -7.27 7.06 7.66
N ILE A 58 -7.14 6.35 8.79
CA ILE A 58 -8.26 5.93 9.63
C ILE A 58 -8.32 6.84 10.85
N HIS A 59 -9.41 7.59 10.99
CA HIS A 59 -9.69 8.45 12.14
C HIS A 59 -11.19 8.48 12.41
N ASP A 60 -11.61 8.53 13.68
CA ASP A 60 -13.02 8.69 14.10
C ASP A 60 -14.04 7.82 13.31
N ASP A 61 -13.71 6.54 13.09
CA ASP A 61 -14.49 5.56 12.30
C ASP A 61 -14.66 5.90 10.80
N LEU A 62 -13.94 6.92 10.31
CA LEU A 62 -13.83 7.32 8.92
C LEU A 62 -12.58 6.73 8.25
N PHE A 63 -12.67 6.61 6.92
CA PHE A 63 -11.61 6.15 6.04
C PHE A 63 -11.42 7.21 4.95
N ASP A 64 -10.28 7.89 4.97
CA ASP A 64 -9.90 8.83 3.92
C ASP A 64 -8.82 8.22 3.04
N LEU A 65 -9.15 8.01 1.77
CA LEU A 65 -8.19 7.59 0.77
C LEU A 65 -7.38 8.80 0.34
N ASP A 66 -6.07 8.69 0.50
CA ASP A 66 -5.16 9.70 0.04
C ASP A 66 -4.92 9.57 -1.46
N THR A 67 -5.36 10.60 -2.19
CA THR A 67 -5.22 10.68 -3.64
C THR A 67 -4.50 11.95 -4.08
N THR A 68 -3.67 12.56 -3.23
CA THR A 68 -2.96 13.79 -3.61
C THR A 68 -2.15 13.58 -4.89
N THR A 69 -2.50 14.33 -5.93
CA THR A 69 -2.01 14.22 -7.30
C THR A 69 -0.57 14.72 -7.49
N PRO A 70 0.22 14.11 -8.39
CA PRO A 70 -0.09 12.93 -9.19
C PRO A 70 0.33 11.63 -8.48
N PHE A 71 -0.65 10.82 -8.08
CA PHE A 71 -0.44 9.45 -7.60
C PHE A 71 -0.72 8.46 -8.74
N THR A 72 0.19 7.51 -8.97
CA THR A 72 0.00 6.41 -9.92
C THR A 72 0.09 5.07 -9.18
N PRO A 73 -1.01 4.32 -9.05
CA PRO A 73 -0.99 3.05 -8.34
C PRO A 73 -0.19 2.01 -9.12
N ARG A 74 0.66 1.27 -8.41
CA ARG A 74 1.45 0.18 -9.00
C ARG A 74 0.61 -1.09 -9.08
N ASP A 75 0.53 -1.66 -10.28
CA ASP A 75 -0.04 -2.99 -10.49
C ASP A 75 1.04 -4.05 -10.21
N PHE A 76 0.94 -4.69 -9.05
CA PHE A 76 1.85 -5.74 -8.60
C PHE A 76 1.61 -7.11 -9.26
N SER A 77 0.61 -7.22 -10.14
CA SER A 77 0.38 -8.44 -10.93
C SER A 77 1.38 -8.58 -12.08
N GLN A 78 2.01 -7.47 -12.48
CA GLN A 78 3.04 -7.45 -13.50
C GLN A 78 4.44 -7.49 -12.85
N PRO A 79 5.40 -8.22 -13.44
CA PRO A 79 6.78 -8.12 -13.02
C PRO A 79 7.28 -6.67 -13.16
N ALA A 80 8.09 -6.25 -12.20
CA ALA A 80 8.67 -4.90 -12.11
C ALA A 80 9.58 -4.57 -13.29
#